data_AF-A0A519ZDC1-F1
#
_entry.id   AF-A0A519ZDC1-F1
#
_cell.length_a   1.000
_cell.length_b   1.000
_cell.length_c   1.000
_cell.angle_alpha   90.00
_cell.angle_beta   90.00
_cell.angle_gamma   90.00
#
_symmetry.space_group_name_H-M   'P 1'
#
loop_
_entity.id
_entity.type
_entity.pdbx_description
1 polymer ?
#
loop_
_entity_poly.entity_id
_entity_poly.type
_entity_poly.pdbx_seq_one_letter_code
_entity_poly.pdbx_strand_id
1 'polypeptide(L)'
;MAMLHEEISVFEDLKSRPCDLINPSLVQRLNLGFYAGSALRTPAGYSIGVLCVIDHKPRTFSPAEADLLQRLAGVVMRLLDLRLHLLQQPIWNQQLWASVYARIETSITRLETLAALASWEEEPDSPAAQSYQTSTHEEMLH
;
A
#
# COMPACT_ATOMS: atom_id res chain seq x y z
N MET A 1 6.43 19.23 5.58
CA MET A 1 7.58 19.41 4.66
C MET A 1 8.65 18.37 5.01
N ALA A 2 8.59 17.20 4.38
CA ALA A 2 9.62 16.15 4.47
C ALA A 2 10.87 16.52 3.66
N MET A 3 11.40 17.73 3.88
CA MET A 3 12.52 18.28 3.11
C MET A 3 13.87 18.18 3.84
N LEU A 4 13.97 17.53 5.00
CA LEU A 4 15.21 17.51 5.78
C LEU A 4 15.69 16.16 6.29
N HIS A 5 15.04 15.03 6.01
CA HIS A 5 15.62 13.71 6.33
C HIS A 5 15.60 12.78 5.12
N GLU A 6 16.70 12.03 4.98
CA GLU A 6 16.91 10.93 4.04
C GLU A 6 15.98 9.73 4.33
N GLU A 7 15.20 9.80 5.41
CA GLU A 7 14.63 8.63 6.06
C GLU A 7 13.11 8.60 5.98
N ILE A 8 12.62 7.37 5.81
CA ILE A 8 11.26 6.97 6.07
C ILE A 8 10.72 7.64 7.34
N SER A 9 9.54 8.24 7.25
CA SER A 9 8.88 8.86 8.39
C SER A 9 7.84 7.90 8.96
N VAL A 10 8.04 7.42 10.19
CA VAL A 10 7.18 6.44 10.84
C VAL A 10 6.57 7.04 12.10
N PHE A 11 5.26 6.96 12.22
CA PHE A 11 4.47 7.37 13.38
C PHE A 11 3.57 6.20 13.78
N GLU A 12 3.99 5.47 14.81
CA GLU A 12 3.33 4.25 15.27
C GLU A 12 1.99 4.51 15.98
N ASP A 13 1.87 5.68 16.63
CA ASP A 13 0.66 6.14 17.30
C ASP A 13 0.48 7.65 17.13
N LEU A 14 -0.35 8.02 16.15
CA LEU A 14 -0.68 9.42 15.84
C LEU A 14 -1.60 10.09 16.88
N LYS A 15 -2.26 9.30 17.74
CA LYS A 15 -3.17 9.83 18.76
C LYS A 15 -2.40 10.28 20.00
N SER A 16 -1.39 9.51 20.40
CA SER A 16 -0.51 9.88 21.52
C SER A 16 0.66 10.78 21.10
N ARG A 17 1.13 10.64 19.85
CA ARG A 17 2.20 11.46 19.26
C ARG A 17 1.75 12.06 17.93
N PRO A 18 1.02 13.19 17.97
CA PRO A 18 0.64 13.88 16.75
C PRO A 18 1.89 14.26 15.96
N CYS A 19 1.85 13.95 14.66
CA CYS A 19 2.90 14.31 13.73
C CYS A 19 2.82 15.81 13.41
N ASP A 20 3.89 16.57 13.63
CA ASP A 20 3.95 18.00 13.25
C ASP A 20 3.75 18.24 11.74
N LEU A 21 3.89 17.20 10.92
CA LEU A 21 3.74 17.26 9.46
C LEU A 21 2.30 17.01 8.99
N ILE A 22 1.41 16.48 9.85
CA ILE A 22 0.03 16.16 9.51
C ILE A 22 -0.89 17.07 10.32
N ASN A 23 -1.80 17.77 9.65
CA ASN A 23 -2.75 18.63 10.34
C ASN A 23 -3.55 17.81 11.37
N PRO A 24 -3.57 18.18 12.66
CA PRO A 24 -4.29 17.43 13.70
C PRO A 24 -5.77 17.22 13.38
N SER A 25 -6.41 18.19 12.71
CA SER A 25 -7.80 18.07 12.26
C SER A 25 -8.01 17.00 11.18
N LEU A 26 -6.99 16.70 10.37
CA LEU A 26 -7.01 15.62 9.39
C LEU A 26 -6.86 14.25 10.06
N VAL A 27 -5.95 14.15 11.04
CA VAL A 27 -5.77 12.93 11.86
C VAL A 27 -7.07 12.57 12.58
N GLN A 28 -7.75 13.56 13.14
CA GLN A 28 -8.99 13.35 13.87
C GLN A 28 -10.17 13.01 12.94
N ARG A 29 -10.28 13.66 11.78
CA ARG A 29 -11.34 13.39 10.79
C ARG A 29 -11.22 12.01 10.14
N LEU A 30 -9.99 11.58 9.86
CA LEU A 30 -9.73 10.28 9.22
C LEU A 30 -9.49 9.17 10.25
N ASN A 31 -9.58 9.48 11.55
CA ASN A 31 -9.31 8.56 12.66
C ASN A 31 -8.00 7.77 12.44
N LEU A 32 -6.91 8.48 12.13
CA LEU A 32 -5.62 7.85 11.84
C LEU A 32 -4.93 7.42 13.14
N GLY A 33 -4.51 6.16 13.20
CA GLY A 33 -3.73 5.59 14.30
C GLY A 33 -2.26 5.43 13.95
N PHE A 34 -1.95 5.12 12.69
CA PHE A 34 -0.61 4.82 12.20
C PHE A 34 -0.31 5.51 10.87
N TYR A 35 0.94 5.91 10.66
CA TYR A 35 1.44 6.38 9.38
C TYR A 35 2.90 5.99 9.18
N ALA A 36 3.22 5.42 8.01
CA ALA A 36 4.60 5.30 7.53
C ALA A 36 4.68 5.86 6.12
N GLY A 37 5.64 6.76 5.86
CA GLY A 37 5.80 7.44 4.56
C GLY A 37 7.23 7.40 4.08
N SER A 38 7.43 7.05 2.81
CA SER A 38 8.71 7.14 2.10
C SER A 38 8.62 8.14 0.95
N ALA A 39 9.57 9.06 0.86
CA ALA A 39 9.56 10.12 -0.13
C ALA A 39 9.79 9.55 -1.55
N LEU A 40 8.96 9.99 -2.49
CA LEU A 40 9.14 9.74 -3.92
C LEU A 40 10.12 10.76 -4.48
N ARG A 41 11.37 10.35 -4.70
CA ARG A 41 12.45 11.24 -5.15
C ARG A 41 12.86 10.93 -6.59
N THR A 42 12.95 11.99 -7.39
CA THR A 42 13.54 11.92 -8.74
C THR A 42 15.04 11.57 -8.65
N PRO A 43 15.64 11.07 -9.74
CA PRO A 43 17.09 10.87 -9.81
C PRO A 43 17.91 12.13 -9.53
N ALA A 44 17.33 13.32 -9.76
CA ALA A 44 17.94 14.61 -9.47
C ALA A 44 17.77 15.07 -8.00
N GLY A 45 17.19 14.24 -7.13
CA GLY A 45 17.06 14.49 -5.69
C GLY A 45 15.78 15.22 -5.27
N TYR A 46 14.96 15.70 -6.21
CA TYR A 46 13.71 16.40 -5.91
C TYR A 46 12.65 15.43 -5.39
N SER A 47 12.03 15.79 -4.25
CA SER A 47 10.86 15.08 -3.72
C SER A 47 9.60 15.54 -4.45
N ILE A 48 8.95 14.62 -5.16
CA ILE A 48 7.73 14.89 -5.95
C ILE A 48 6.46 14.35 -5.28
N GLY A 49 6.60 13.60 -4.20
CA GLY A 49 5.48 13.03 -3.45
C GLY A 49 5.93 12.10 -2.34
N VAL A 50 5.01 11.31 -1.81
CA VAL A 50 5.25 10.31 -0.75
C VAL A 50 4.44 9.05 -1.04
N LEU A 51 5.06 7.89 -0.93
CA LEU A 51 4.37 6.60 -0.82
C LEU A 51 4.14 6.33 0.66
N CYS A 52 2.88 6.13 1.07
CA CYS A 52 2.56 5.93 2.48
C CYS A 52 1.64 4.73 2.74
N VAL A 53 1.81 4.18 3.94
CA VAL A 53 0.94 3.18 4.56
C VAL A 53 0.24 3.86 5.73
N ILE A 54 -1.07 3.65 5.84
CA ILE A 54 -1.93 4.31 6.81
C ILE A 54 -2.80 3.24 7.46
N ASP A 55 -2.99 3.33 8.78
CA ASP A 55 -3.92 2.48 9.54
C ASP A 55 -4.70 3.33 10.55
N HIS A 56 -5.89 2.89 10.94
CA HIS A 56 -6.73 3.50 11.96
C HIS A 56 -6.33 3.11 13.40
N LYS A 57 -5.62 1.99 13.55
CA LYS A 57 -5.08 1.53 14.84
C LYS A 57 -3.58 1.82 14.93
N PRO A 58 -3.06 2.14 16.14
CA PRO A 58 -1.62 2.15 16.36
C PRO A 58 -0.99 0.81 16.03
N ARG A 59 0.20 0.82 15.43
CA ARG A 59 0.89 -0.37 14.99
C ARG A 59 2.40 -0.17 15.04
N THR A 60 3.12 -1.22 15.42
CA THR A 60 4.58 -1.27 15.31
C THR A 60 5.02 -1.49 13.88
N PHE A 61 6.09 -0.82 13.46
CA PHE A 61 6.59 -0.92 12.09
C PHE A 61 8.05 -1.34 12.09
N SER A 62 8.32 -2.53 11.55
CA SER A 62 9.62 -3.15 11.64
C SER A 62 10.63 -2.55 10.63
N PRO A 63 11.94 -2.70 10.89
CA PRO A 63 12.98 -2.28 9.93
C PRO A 63 12.86 -2.98 8.57
N ALA A 64 12.36 -4.22 8.53
CA ALA A 64 12.13 -4.95 7.29
C ALA A 64 10.98 -4.34 6.46
N GLU A 65 9.91 -3.90 7.12
CA GLU A 65 8.81 -3.19 6.46
C GLU A 65 9.24 -1.80 5.98
N ALA A 66 10.14 -1.15 6.72
CA ALA A 66 10.75 0.10 6.30
C ALA A 66 11.58 -0.04 5.02
N ASP A 67 12.45 -1.05 4.97
CA ASP A 67 13.23 -1.37 3.76
C ASP A 67 12.31 -1.71 2.58
N LEU A 68 11.25 -2.49 2.83
CA LEU A 68 10.25 -2.81 1.80
C LEU A 68 9.55 -1.56 1.27
N LEU A 69 9.08 -0.67 2.15
CA LEU A 69 8.41 0.56 1.74
C LEU A 69 9.33 1.45 0.91
N GLN A 70 10.60 1.55 1.29
CA GLN A 70 11.61 2.31 0.53
C GLN A 70 11.88 1.69 -0.84
N ARG A 71 11.97 0.37 -0.94
CA ARG A 71 12.12 -0.34 -2.23
C ARG A 71 10.90 -0.10 -3.12
N LEU A 72 9.70 -0.16 -2.57
CA LEU A 72 8.46 0.11 -3.30
C LEU A 72 8.40 1.56 -3.78
N ALA A 73 8.80 2.53 -2.96
CA ALA A 73 8.92 3.92 -3.39
C ALA A 73 9.87 4.07 -4.60
N GLY A 74 11.00 3.34 -4.59
CA GLY A 74 11.91 3.26 -5.74
C GLY A 74 11.29 2.62 -6.99
N VAL A 75 10.46 1.59 -6.84
CA VAL A 75 9.70 0.98 -7.96
C VAL A 75 8.73 1.98 -8.55
N VAL A 76 7.94 2.66 -7.71
CA VAL A 76 6.98 3.68 -8.13
C VAL A 76 7.68 4.80 -8.90
N MET A 77 8.82 5.28 -8.42
CA MET A 77 9.60 6.30 -9.13
C MET A 77 10.05 5.83 -10.52
N ARG A 78 10.54 4.59 -10.65
CA ARG A 78 10.90 4.03 -11.98
C ARG A 78 9.71 3.95 -12.93
N LEU A 79 8.52 3.62 -12.41
CA LEU A 79 7.29 3.60 -13.23
C LEU A 79 6.87 5.00 -13.66
N LEU A 80 6.99 6.00 -12.78
CA LEU A 80 6.71 7.39 -13.10
C LEU A 80 7.70 7.93 -14.15
N ASP A 81 8.99 7.67 -13.98
CA ASP A 81 10.02 8.04 -14.95
C ASP A 81 9.75 7.38 -16.30
N LEU A 82 9.44 6.09 -16.33
CA LEU A 82 9.10 5.37 -17.57
C LEU A 82 7.88 5.99 -18.27
N ARG A 83 6.81 6.28 -17.51
CA ARG A 83 5.62 6.95 -18.04
C ARG A 83 5.96 8.30 -18.65
N LEU A 84 6.81 9.09 -17.97
CA LEU A 84 7.23 10.41 -18.45
C LEU A 84 8.05 10.32 -19.75
N HIS A 85 9.02 9.42 -19.82
CA HIS A 85 9.80 9.18 -21.05
C HIS A 85 8.91 8.78 -22.23
N LEU A 86 7.88 7.98 -21.97
CA LEU A 86 6.96 7.51 -23.01
C LEU A 86 5.98 8.59 -23.47
N LEU A 87 5.61 9.53 -22.61
CA LEU A 87 4.83 10.71 -23.00
C LEU A 87 5.65 11.72 -23.83
N GLN A 88 6.98 11.73 -23.67
CA GLN A 88 7.89 12.62 -24.40
C GLN A 88 8.30 12.10 -25.79
N GLN A 89 7.94 10.86 -26.14
CA GLN A 89 8.26 10.23 -27.41
C GLN A 89 7.00 10.15 -28.30
N PRO A 90 6.80 11.08 -29.26
CA PRO A 90 5.53 11.21 -30.00
C PRO A 90 5.25 10.12 -31.05
N ILE A 91 6.12 9.11 -31.22
CA ILE A 91 6.09 8.20 -32.39
C ILE A 91 5.78 6.72 -32.04
N TRP A 92 5.94 6.27 -30.79
CA TRP A 92 5.73 4.85 -30.42
C TRP A 92 4.28 4.58 -29.98
N ASN A 93 3.37 4.71 -30.94
CA ASN A 93 1.93 4.78 -30.78
C ASN A 93 1.29 3.45 -30.29
N GLN A 94 0.56 3.54 -29.16
CA GLN A 94 -0.55 2.67 -28.68
C GLN A 94 -0.38 1.15 -28.51
N GLN A 95 0.26 0.44 -29.45
CA GLN A 95 0.14 -1.02 -29.54
C GLN A 95 0.94 -1.79 -28.49
N LEU A 96 2.13 -1.30 -28.14
CA LEU A 96 2.97 -1.91 -27.08
C LEU A 96 2.40 -1.61 -25.68
N TRP A 97 1.69 -0.50 -25.53
CA TRP A 97 1.11 -0.12 -24.24
C TRP A 97 -0.09 -0.98 -23.85
N ALA A 98 -0.94 -1.35 -24.81
CA ALA A 98 -2.05 -2.26 -24.54
C ALA A 98 -1.58 -3.61 -23.97
N SER A 99 -0.44 -4.13 -24.44
CA SER A 99 0.09 -5.42 -23.98
C SER A 99 0.77 -5.33 -22.62
N VAL A 100 1.48 -4.24 -22.34
CA VAL A 100 2.10 -3.99 -21.01
C VAL A 100 1.03 -3.72 -19.95
N TYR A 101 0.05 -2.84 -20.24
CA TYR A 101 -1.05 -2.57 -19.31
C TYR A 101 -1.91 -3.81 -19.06
N ALA A 102 -2.26 -4.58 -20.10
CA ALA A 102 -3.03 -5.82 -19.90
C ALA A 102 -2.29 -6.85 -19.02
N ARG A 103 -0.96 -6.92 -19.11
CA ARG A 103 -0.16 -7.83 -18.29
C ARG A 103 -0.03 -7.37 -16.84
N ILE A 104 0.07 -6.06 -16.63
CA ILE A 104 0.10 -5.48 -15.29
C ILE A 104 -1.27 -5.61 -14.62
N GLU A 105 -2.36 -5.32 -15.33
CA GLU A 105 -3.72 -5.48 -14.79
C GLU A 105 -3.98 -6.91 -14.35
N THR A 106 -3.70 -7.90 -15.21
CA THR A 106 -3.90 -9.31 -14.86
C THR A 106 -3.11 -9.75 -13.63
N SER A 107 -1.93 -9.16 -13.41
CA SER A 107 -1.12 -9.43 -12.22
C SER A 107 -1.69 -8.75 -10.97
N ILE A 108 -2.19 -7.52 -11.08
CA ILE A 108 -2.82 -6.77 -9.98
C ILE A 108 -4.13 -7.42 -9.58
N THR A 109 -5.02 -7.76 -10.53
CA THR A 109 -6.29 -8.44 -10.25
C THR A 109 -6.08 -9.78 -9.55
N ARG A 110 -4.99 -10.49 -9.87
CA ARG A 110 -4.64 -11.75 -9.19
C ARG A 110 -4.19 -11.50 -7.76
N LEU A 111 -3.40 -10.45 -7.51
CA LEU A 111 -3.00 -10.08 -6.16
C LEU A 111 -4.17 -9.56 -5.33
N GLU A 112 -5.09 -8.81 -5.94
CA GLU A 112 -6.32 -8.35 -5.30
C GLU A 112 -7.25 -9.52 -4.96
N THR A 113 -7.43 -10.49 -5.86
CA THR A 113 -8.23 -11.69 -5.57
C THR A 113 -7.57 -12.54 -4.49
N LEU A 114 -6.26 -12.71 -4.50
CA LEU A 114 -5.54 -13.42 -3.42
C LEU A 114 -5.61 -12.66 -2.09
N ALA A 115 -5.49 -11.33 -2.10
CA ALA A 115 -5.64 -10.51 -0.90
C ALA A 115 -7.08 -10.53 -0.36
N ALA A 116 -8.07 -10.51 -1.25
CA ALA A 116 -9.47 -10.65 -0.89
C ALA A 116 -9.75 -12.04 -0.31
N LEU A 117 -9.26 -13.12 -0.92
CA LEU A 117 -9.38 -14.48 -0.37
C LEU A 117 -8.70 -14.62 0.99
N ALA A 118 -7.49 -14.05 1.15
CA ALA A 118 -6.80 -14.03 2.44
C ALA A 118 -7.58 -13.24 3.51
N SER A 119 -8.22 -12.12 3.13
CA SER A 119 -9.08 -11.36 4.05
C SER A 119 -10.37 -12.09 4.44
N TRP A 120 -10.84 -13.05 3.63
CA TRP A 120 -12.03 -13.86 3.93
C TRP A 120 -11.71 -15.02 4.87
N GLU A 121 -10.45 -15.45 4.97
CA GLU A 121 -10.00 -16.45 5.94
C GLU A 121 -9.72 -15.84 7.33
N GLU A 122 -9.51 -14.53 7.42
CA GLU A 122 -9.20 -13.84 8.68
C GLU A 122 -10.44 -13.40 9.50
N GLU A 123 -11.67 -13.54 8.98
CA GLU A 123 -12.89 -13.15 9.68
C GLU A 123 -13.47 -14.35 10.47
N PRO A 124 -13.22 -14.49 11.79
CA PRO A 124 -13.47 -15.73 12.53
C PRO A 124 -14.96 -16.04 12.76
N ASP A 125 -15.86 -15.15 12.29
CA ASP A 125 -17.30 -15.16 12.59
C ASP A 125 -18.19 -14.92 11.36
N SER A 126 -17.66 -15.13 10.15
CA SER A 126 -18.47 -15.10 8.94
C SER A 126 -19.51 -16.23 8.96
N PRO A 127 -20.78 -15.98 8.58
CA PRO A 127 -21.84 -17.01 8.54
C PRO A 127 -21.49 -18.17 7.59
N ALA A 128 -20.60 -17.96 6.61
CA ALA A 128 -20.08 -19.03 5.75
C ALA A 128 -19.07 -19.93 6.50
N ALA A 129 -18.21 -19.35 7.35
CA ALA A 129 -17.26 -20.10 8.18
C ALA A 129 -17.99 -20.92 9.27
N GLN A 130 -19.04 -20.35 9.87
CA GLN A 130 -19.91 -21.08 10.81
C GLN A 130 -20.66 -22.22 10.13
N SER A 131 -21.15 -22.02 8.90
CA SER A 131 -21.83 -23.07 8.13
C SER A 131 -20.88 -24.22 7.77
N TYR A 132 -19.62 -23.92 7.45
CA TYR A 132 -18.60 -24.94 7.17
C TYR A 132 -18.25 -25.74 8.43
N GLN A 133 -18.03 -25.07 9.57
CA GLN A 133 -17.75 -25.73 10.86
C GLN A 133 -18.90 -26.63 11.32
N THR A 134 -20.15 -26.19 11.13
CA THR A 134 -21.35 -26.95 11.52
C THR A 134 -21.52 -28.20 10.65
N SER A 135 -21.27 -28.10 9.34
CA SER A 135 -21.31 -29.25 8.42
C SER A 135 -20.23 -30.29 8.73
N THR A 136 -19.01 -29.87 9.07
CA THR A 136 -17.94 -30.80 9.47
C THR A 136 -18.20 -31.48 10.81
N HIS A 137 -18.96 -30.85 11.72
CA HIS A 137 -19.31 -31.44 13.01
C HIS A 137 -20.45 -32.48 12.88
N GLU A 138 -21.36 -32.32 11.91
CA GLU A 138 -22.39 -33.31 11.61
C GLU A 138 -21.83 -34.56 10.91
N GLU A 139 -20.79 -34.43 10.08
CA GLU A 139 -20.11 -35.57 9.45
C GLU A 139 -19.24 -36.39 10.42
N MET A 140 -18.73 -35.82 11.52
CA MET A 140 -17.95 -36.56 12.53
C MET A 140 -18.81 -37.31 13.56
N LEU A 141 -20.12 -37.05 13.62
CA LEU A 141 -21.05 -37.70 14.54
C LEU A 141 -21.79 -38.88 13.92
N HIS A 142 -21.46 -39.24 12.67
CA HIS A 142 -22.06 -40.35 11.93
C HIS A 142 -21.06 -41.46 11.63
#